data_AF-A0A8X6JNQ8-F1
#
_entry.id   AF-A0A8X6JNQ8-F1
#
_cell.length_a   1.000
_cell.length_b   1.000
_cell.length_c   1.000
_cell.angle_alpha   90.00
_cell.angle_beta   90.00
_cell.angle_gamma   90.00
#
_symmetry.space_group_name_H-M   'P 1'
#
loop_
_entity.id
_entity.type
_entity.pdbx_description
1 polymer ?
#
loop_
_entity_poly.entity_id
_entity_poly.type
_entity_poly.pdbx_seq_one_letter_code
_entity_poly.pdbx_strand_id
1 'polypeptide(L)'
;MDLITKNHIYGETHCWTFSIEWQTKGLPHIHVSIRLVEKIVLTQIEDIIKAELPDPEEDPRLFEIFKNNMIHGSCLLHNPHSPCMKDEKLAG
;
A
#
# COMPACT_ATOMS: atom_id res chain seq x y z
N MET A 1 4.82 13.78 2.24
CA MET A 1 6.28 13.77 2.00
C MET A 1 7.07 14.46 3.09
N ASP A 2 6.63 15.61 3.62
CA ASP A 2 7.35 16.32 4.69
C ASP A 2 7.71 15.45 5.91
N LEU A 3 6.83 14.56 6.35
CA LEU A 3 7.13 13.63 7.45
C LEU A 3 8.38 12.77 7.16
N ILE A 4 8.54 12.32 5.92
CA ILE A 4 9.67 11.49 5.50
C ILE A 4 10.91 12.37 5.26
N THR A 5 10.75 13.46 4.52
CA THR A 5 11.88 14.22 3.97
C THR A 5 12.39 15.35 4.87
N LYS A 6 11.53 15.93 5.71
CA LYS A 6 11.84 17.02 6.64
C LYS A 6 11.90 16.55 8.09
N ASN A 7 10.99 15.65 8.48
CA ASN A 7 10.96 15.14 9.85
C ASN A 7 11.80 13.86 10.02
N HIS A 8 12.40 13.35 8.93
CA HIS A 8 13.40 12.29 8.95
C HIS A 8 12.99 11.02 9.69
N ILE A 9 11.72 10.61 9.59
CA ILE A 9 11.21 9.42 10.31
C ILE A 9 11.94 8.11 9.96
N TYR A 10 12.59 8.07 8.79
CA TYR A 10 13.41 6.93 8.34
C TYR A 10 14.92 7.28 8.26
N GLY A 11 15.32 8.46 8.75
CA GLY A 11 16.66 9.02 8.61
C GLY A 11 16.73 10.22 7.64
N GLU A 12 17.92 10.83 7.56
CA GLU A 12 18.15 11.98 6.69
C GLU A 12 17.95 11.61 5.22
N THR A 13 17.14 12.39 4.50
CA THR A 13 16.85 12.14 3.09
C THR A 13 17.84 12.90 2.21
N HIS A 14 18.59 12.19 1.38
CA HIS A 14 19.49 12.78 0.41
C HIS A 14 18.72 13.32 -0.82
N CYS A 15 17.84 12.50 -1.39
CA CYS A 15 16.95 12.91 -2.46
C CYS A 15 15.74 11.97 -2.56
N TRP A 16 14.68 12.41 -3.23
CA TRP A 16 13.49 11.61 -3.47
C TRP A 16 12.85 11.99 -4.80
N THR A 17 12.14 11.04 -5.41
CA THR A 17 11.35 11.23 -6.61
C THR A 17 10.02 10.48 -6.48
N PHE A 18 9.00 10.93 -7.23
CA PHE A 18 7.74 10.19 -7.32
C PHE A 18 7.17 10.24 -8.74
N SER A 19 6.47 9.18 -9.13
CA SER A 19 5.61 9.15 -10.31
C SER A 19 4.22 8.69 -9.92
N ILE A 20 3.21 9.18 -10.65
CA ILE A 20 1.83 8.72 -10.54
C ILE A 20 1.50 8.00 -11.84
N GLU A 21 1.08 6.75 -11.71
CA GLU A 21 0.70 5.88 -12.80
C GLU A 21 -0.73 5.39 -12.58
N TRP A 22 -1.48 5.16 -13.65
CA TRP A 22 -2.83 4.63 -13.55
C TRP A 22 -2.77 3.12 -13.73
N GLN A 23 -3.18 2.36 -12.73
CA GLN A 23 -3.30 0.91 -12.86
C GLN A 23 -4.41 0.55 -13.86
N THR A 24 -4.38 -0.65 -14.43
CA THR A 24 -5.39 -1.18 -15.38
C THR A 24 -6.83 -1.11 -14.87
N LYS A 25 -7.04 -0.99 -13.55
CA LYS A 25 -8.34 -0.79 -12.90
C LYS A 25 -8.74 0.68 -12.76
N GLY A 26 -8.00 1.61 -13.36
CA GLY A 26 -8.26 3.05 -13.31
C GLY A 26 -7.98 3.69 -11.95
N LEU A 27 -7.25 3.03 -11.05
CA LEU A 27 -6.84 3.60 -9.78
C LEU A 27 -5.45 4.25 -9.90
N PRO A 28 -5.25 5.44 -9.31
CA PRO A 28 -3.94 6.06 -9.27
C PRO A 28 -3.03 5.27 -8.33
N HIS A 29 -1.84 4.92 -8.82
CA HIS A 29 -0.77 4.27 -8.10
C HIS A 29 0.43 5.20 -8.07
N ILE A 30 1.07 5.31 -6.91
CA ILE A 30 2.21 6.18 -6.73
C ILE A 30 3.46 5.33 -6.52
N HIS A 31 4.49 5.58 -7.33
CA HIS A 31 5.83 5.06 -7.08
C HIS A 31 6.63 6.16 -6.40
N VAL A 32 7.08 5.93 -5.16
CA VAL A 32 7.92 6.86 -4.42
C VAL A 32 9.29 6.22 -4.21
N SER A 33 10.33 6.86 -4.72
CA SER A 33 11.72 6.45 -4.51
C SER A 33 12.41 7.44 -3.58
N ILE A 34 12.94 6.95 -2.46
CA ILE A 34 13.65 7.78 -1.47
C ILE A 34 15.06 7.23 -1.31
N ARG A 35 16.06 8.11 -1.42
CA ARG A 35 17.45 7.82 -1.09
C ARG A 35 17.78 8.50 0.23
N LEU A 36 18.16 7.71 1.22
CA LEU A 36 18.63 8.19 2.52
C LEU A 36 20.14 8.44 2.48
N VAL A 37 20.62 9.34 3.33
CA VAL A 37 22.06 9.61 3.51
C VAL A 37 22.73 8.38 4.14
N GLU A 38 22.15 7.90 5.24
CA GLU A 38 22.58 6.67 5.91
C GLU A 38 21.73 5.48 5.46
N LYS A 39 22.38 4.32 5.31
CA LYS A 39 21.71 3.10 4.88
C LYS A 39 20.92 2.49 6.03
N ILE A 40 19.64 2.18 5.79
CA ILE A 40 18.84 1.34 6.70
C ILE A 40 19.49 -0.05 6.78
N VAL A 41 19.76 -0.51 8.00
CA VAL A 41 20.28 -1.87 8.22
C VAL A 41 19.14 -2.90 8.16
N LEU A 42 19.47 -4.14 7.76
CA LEU A 42 18.48 -5.21 7.55
C LEU A 42 17.54 -5.42 8.74
N THR A 43 18.02 -5.26 9.97
CA THR A 43 17.23 -5.40 11.19
C THR A 43 16.15 -4.33 11.37
N GLN A 44 16.28 -3.19 10.71
CA GLN A 44 15.29 -2.11 10.74
C GLN A 44 14.25 -2.25 9.63
N ILE A 45 14.49 -3.10 8.62
CA ILE A 45 13.62 -3.21 7.45
C ILE A 45 12.25 -3.75 7.83
N GLU A 46 12.21 -4.76 8.72
CA GLU A 46 10.95 -5.35 9.17
C GLU A 46 10.06 -4.32 9.88
N ASP A 47 10.66 -3.36 10.59
CA ASP A 47 9.93 -2.28 11.27
C ASP A 47 9.45 -1.18 10.32
N ILE A 48 10.14 -0.99 9.20
CA ILE A 48 9.86 0.08 8.23
C ILE A 48 8.89 -0.38 7.14
N ILE A 49 8.98 -1.65 6.71
CA ILE A 49 8.18 -2.21 5.64
C ILE A 49 7.15 -3.15 6.24
N LYS A 50 6.02 -2.60 6.68
CA LYS A 50 4.85 -3.36 7.14
C LYS A 50 3.63 -3.03 6.28
N ALA A 51 2.84 -4.06 6.01
CA ALA A 51 1.49 -3.92 5.48
C ALA A 51 0.53 -4.36 6.59
N GLU A 52 0.01 -3.40 7.34
CA GLU A 52 -0.88 -3.65 8.47
C GLU A 52 -2.34 -3.37 8.07
N LEU A 53 -3.25 -4.22 8.55
CA LEU A 53 -4.67 -3.94 8.50
C LEU A 53 -4.97 -2.94 9.62
N PRO A 54 -5.61 -1.79 9.33
CA PRO A 54 -5.95 -0.83 10.38
C PRO A 54 -6.85 -1.46 11.44
N ASP A 55 -6.71 -1.07 12.70
CA ASP A 55 -7.62 -1.50 13.75
C ASP A 55 -8.94 -0.70 13.65
N PRO A 56 -10.11 -1.36 13.51
CA PRO A 56 -11.40 -0.68 13.43
C PRO A 56 -11.81 0.06 14.71
N GLU A 57 -11.26 -0.29 15.87
CA GLU A 57 -11.52 0.41 17.13
C GLU A 57 -10.59 1.63 17.32
N GLU A 58 -9.33 1.56 16.87
CA GLU A 58 -8.38 2.67 16.99
C GLU A 58 -8.54 3.73 15.88
N ASP A 59 -8.73 3.30 14.63
CA ASP A 59 -8.99 4.19 13.48
C ASP A 59 -10.06 3.63 12.53
N PRO A 60 -11.35 3.76 12.91
CA PRO A 60 -12.47 3.26 12.11
C PRO A 60 -12.55 3.90 10.72
N ARG A 61 -12.04 5.13 10.56
CA ARG A 61 -12.09 5.82 9.28
C ARG A 61 -11.06 5.25 8.31
N LEU A 62 -9.82 5.04 8.77
CA LEU A 62 -8.78 4.42 7.95
C LEU A 62 -9.17 2.98 7.63
N PHE A 63 -9.74 2.25 8.58
CA PHE A 63 -10.26 0.91 8.36
C PHE A 63 -11.30 0.85 7.24
N GLU A 64 -12.30 1.74 7.24
CA GLU A 64 -13.33 1.76 6.18
C GLU A 64 -12.76 2.15 4.81
N ILE A 65 -11.81 3.09 4.75
CA ILE A 65 -11.11 3.42 3.49
C ILE A 65 -10.33 2.20 2.99
N PHE A 66 -9.58 1.54 3.88
CA PHE A 66 -8.80 0.35 3.53
C PHE A 66 -9.71 -0.77 3.04
N LYS A 67 -10.78 -1.07 3.77
CA LYS A 67 -11.76 -2.10 3.40
C LYS A 67 -12.40 -1.85 2.04
N ASN A 68 -12.78 -0.61 1.74
CA ASN A 68 -13.46 -0.29 0.48
C ASN A 68 -12.52 -0.26 -0.75
N ASN A 69 -11.22 -0.02 -0.55
CA ASN A 69 -10.28 0.18 -1.66
C ASN A 69 -9.23 -0.93 -1.80
N MET A 70 -8.78 -1.51 -0.68
CA MET A 70 -7.66 -2.46 -0.62
C MET A 70 -8.12 -3.90 -0.40
N ILE A 71 -9.34 -4.11 0.12
CA ILE A 71 -9.94 -5.44 0.27
C ILE A 71 -10.94 -5.65 -0.85
N HIS A 72 -10.65 -6.57 -1.76
CA HIS A 72 -11.65 -7.03 -2.70
C HIS A 72 -12.68 -7.89 -1.97
N GLY A 73 -13.97 -7.52 -2.07
CA GLY A 73 -15.06 -8.41 -1.67
C GLY A 73 -15.01 -9.73 -2.44
N SER A 74 -15.65 -10.78 -1.95
CA SER A 74 -15.62 -12.10 -2.59
C SER A 74 -16.04 -11.97 -4.06
N CYS A 75 -15.12 -12.29 -4.98
CA CYS A 75 -15.35 -12.21 -6.43
C CYS A 75 -16.59 -13.04 -6.83
N LEU A 76 -16.81 -14.20 -6.17
CA LEU A 76 -17.97 -15.07 -6.42
C LEU A 76 -19.33 -14.40 -6.27
N LEU A 77 -19.59 -13.65 -5.18
CA LEU A 77 -20.92 -13.09 -4.93
C LEU A 77 -21.21 -11.84 -5.78
N HIS A 78 -20.18 -11.06 -6.09
CA HIS A 78 -20.37 -9.69 -6.58
C HIS A 78 -19.97 -9.50 -8.04
N ASN A 79 -19.06 -10.32 -8.58
CA ASN A 79 -18.67 -10.26 -9.99
C ASN A 79 -18.00 -11.57 -10.46
N PRO A 80 -18.79 -12.57 -10.89
CA PRO A 80 -18.28 -13.89 -11.33
C PRO A 80 -17.38 -13.83 -12.57
N HIS A 81 -17.39 -12.73 -13.33
CA HIS A 81 -16.53 -12.51 -14.50
C HIS A 81 -15.22 -11.79 -14.18
N SER A 82 -14.93 -11.54 -12.89
CA SER A 82 -13.68 -10.89 -12.50
C SER A 82 -12.45 -11.73 -12.89
N PRO A 83 -11.31 -11.11 -13.24
CA PRO A 83 -10.07 -11.83 -13.62
C PRO A 83 -9.52 -12.79 -12.54
N CYS A 84 -9.92 -12.61 -11.26
CA CYS A 84 -9.62 -13.52 -10.13
C CYS A 84 -10.36 -14.87 -10.21
N MET A 85 -11.37 -15.00 -11.07
CA MET A 85 -12.20 -16.19 -11.22
C MET A 85 -11.71 -17.00 -12.42
N LYS A 86 -11.21 -18.22 -12.20
CA LYS A 86 -11.03 -19.22 -13.27
C LYS A 86 -12.08 -20.31 -13.07
N ASP A 87 -12.88 -20.57 -14.10
CA ASP A 87 -13.90 -21.63 -14.11
C ASP A 87 -14.87 -21.57 -12.90
N GLU A 88 -15.32 -20.36 -12.53
CA GLU A 88 -16.21 -20.10 -11.37
C GLU A 88 -15.65 -20.56 -10.01
N LYS A 89 -14.36 -20.89 -9.95
CA LYS A 89 -13.64 -21.20 -8.72
C LYS A 89 -12.62 -20.10 -8.42
N LEU A 90 -12.41 -19.86 -7.13
CA LEU A 90 -11.35 -18.97 -6.67
C LEU A 90 -10.03 -19.52 -7.21
N ALA A 91 -9.34 -18.78 -8.08
CA ALA A 91 -8.01 -19.18 -8.52
C ALA A 91 -7.05 -18.98 -7.33
N GLY A 92 -6.57 -20.08 -6.75
CA GLY A 92 -5.51 -20.10 -5.75
C GLY A 92 -4.14 -19.84 -6.38
#